data_AF-A0A939K7C4-F1
#
_entry.id   AF-A0A939K7C4-F1
#
_cell.length_a   1.000
_cell.length_b   1.000
_cell.length_c   1.000
_cell.angle_alpha   90.00
_cell.angle_beta   90.00
_cell.angle_gamma   90.00
#
_symmetry.space_group_name_H-M   'P 1'
#
loop_
_entity.id
_entity.type
_entity.pdbx_description
1 polymer ?
#
loop_
_entity_poly.entity_id
_entity_poly.type
_entity_poly.pdbx_seq_one_letter_code
_entity_poly.pdbx_strand_id
1 'polypeptide(L)'
;MQPFNSTWIGIILGLIFVTMPSVAKANDPGLCFIVTSSGKKISLGEMCKVQQPIETVLRIPIKRRAAKTPIIDVRFNGNQIFEMVFDTGASGILITQQMANVLKLKAGEKIKASIADGSIIELQTGTISSVSVGGLVVNNPKVAVAPKAQIGLLGQAFFDKYDIKIFDKYIELHQR
;
A
#
# COMPACT_ATOMS: atom_id res chain seq x y z
N MET A 1 52.74 -33.80 44.26
CA MET A 1 51.33 -33.58 44.66
C MET A 1 50.87 -32.25 44.05
N GLN A 2 50.09 -32.31 42.97
CA GLN A 2 49.09 -31.27 42.67
C GLN A 2 47.91 -31.42 43.66
N PRO A 3 46.89 -30.52 43.72
CA PRO A 3 46.67 -29.25 43.03
C PRO A 3 46.23 -28.12 44.00
N PHE A 4 45.99 -26.89 43.53
CA PHE A 4 44.68 -26.24 43.77
C PHE A 4 44.49 -25.09 42.78
N ASN A 5 43.61 -25.34 41.81
CA ASN A 5 43.05 -24.39 40.86
C ASN A 5 42.10 -23.44 41.59
N SER A 6 42.08 -22.17 41.21
CA SER A 6 40.87 -21.34 41.37
C SER A 6 40.74 -20.40 40.18
N THR A 7 40.11 -20.89 39.13
CA THR A 7 39.58 -20.07 38.04
C THR A 7 38.31 -19.41 38.53
N TRP A 8 38.35 -18.09 38.70
CA TRP A 8 37.15 -17.28 38.92
C TRP A 8 36.30 -17.28 37.66
N ILE A 9 35.22 -18.07 37.67
CA ILE A 9 34.18 -18.02 36.64
C ILE A 9 33.18 -16.96 37.09
N GLY A 10 33.29 -15.77 36.53
CA GLY A 10 32.25 -14.75 36.64
C GLY A 10 31.03 -15.19 35.83
N ILE A 11 29.99 -15.65 36.50
CA ILE A 11 28.69 -15.92 35.88
C ILE A 11 28.04 -14.56 35.61
N ILE A 12 28.19 -14.04 34.39
CA ILE A 12 27.33 -12.98 33.89
C ILE A 12 25.99 -13.63 33.57
N LEU A 13 25.01 -13.44 34.46
CA LEU A 13 23.62 -13.77 34.23
C LEU A 13 23.13 -12.91 33.05
N GLY A 14 23.25 -13.43 31.83
CA GLY A 14 22.66 -12.83 30.65
C GLY A 14 21.14 -12.83 30.79
N LEU A 15 20.57 -11.66 31.06
CA LEU A 15 19.14 -11.42 30.92
C LEU A 15 18.75 -11.59 29.45
N ILE A 16 18.34 -12.82 29.09
CA ILE A 16 17.70 -13.10 27.81
C ILE A 16 16.32 -12.45 27.86
N PHE A 17 16.22 -11.20 27.39
CA PHE A 17 14.94 -10.56 27.12
C PHE A 17 14.30 -11.24 25.90
N VAL A 18 13.47 -12.25 26.17
CA VAL A 18 12.58 -12.81 25.15
C VAL A 18 11.48 -11.78 24.89
N THR A 19 11.69 -10.91 23.90
CA THR A 19 10.63 -10.01 23.45
C THR A 19 9.60 -10.83 22.70
N MET A 20 8.60 -11.35 23.42
CA MET A 20 7.40 -11.91 22.80
C MET A 20 6.76 -10.81 21.95
N PRO A 21 6.58 -11.01 20.63
CA PRO A 21 5.86 -10.04 19.82
C PRO A 21 4.39 -10.06 20.28
N SER A 22 4.02 -9.05 21.06
CA SER A 22 2.63 -8.85 21.44
C SER A 22 1.89 -8.37 20.20
N VAL A 23 1.26 -9.29 19.47
CA VAL A 23 0.35 -8.94 18.38
C VAL A 23 -0.91 -8.39 19.04
N ALA A 24 -1.00 -7.06 19.14
CA ALA A 24 -2.23 -6.41 19.55
C ALA A 24 -3.30 -6.67 18.49
N LYS A 25 -4.20 -7.63 18.77
CA LYS A 25 -5.43 -7.76 17.97
C LYS A 25 -6.38 -6.65 18.40
N ALA A 26 -6.57 -5.66 17.54
CA ALA A 26 -7.68 -4.74 17.68
C ALA A 26 -8.99 -5.53 17.45
N ASN A 27 -9.72 -5.82 18.52
CA ASN A 27 -11.11 -6.27 18.40
C ASN A 27 -11.96 -5.05 18.06
N ASP A 28 -12.35 -4.92 16.80
CA ASP A 28 -13.32 -3.95 16.34
C ASP A 28 -14.73 -4.50 16.62
N PRO A 29 -15.49 -3.96 17.60
CA PRO A 29 -16.85 -4.39 17.91
C PRO A 29 -17.88 -3.96 16.85
N GLY A 30 -17.46 -3.23 15.81
CA GLY A 30 -18.29 -2.65 14.77
C GLY A 30 -18.87 -1.29 15.15
N LEU A 31 -19.78 -0.79 14.32
CA LEU A 31 -20.35 0.56 14.42
C LEU A 31 -21.39 0.76 15.55
N CYS A 32 -21.94 -0.33 16.10
CA CYS A 32 -22.93 -0.26 17.19
C CYS A 32 -22.51 -1.20 18.32
N PHE A 33 -22.15 -0.64 19.48
CA PHE A 33 -21.77 -1.41 20.66
C PHE A 33 -22.03 -0.61 21.94
N ILE A 34 -22.13 -1.33 23.05
CA ILE A 34 -22.12 -0.75 24.40
C ILE A 34 -20.81 -1.08 25.10
N VAL A 35 -20.42 -0.23 26.05
CA VAL A 35 -19.25 -0.44 26.92
C VAL A 35 -19.77 -0.65 28.34
N THR A 36 -19.42 -1.78 28.96
CA THR A 36 -19.76 -2.05 30.36
C THR A 36 -18.90 -1.21 31.31
N SER A 37 -19.28 -1.14 32.59
CA SER A 37 -18.47 -0.51 33.64
C SER A 37 -17.07 -1.14 33.79
N SER A 38 -16.89 -2.40 33.37
CA SER A 38 -15.60 -3.10 33.30
C SER A 38 -14.79 -2.82 32.03
N GLY A 39 -15.29 -1.97 31.12
CA GLY A 39 -14.64 -1.65 29.85
C GLY A 39 -14.83 -2.69 28.74
N LYS A 40 -15.65 -3.72 28.96
CA LYS A 40 -15.96 -4.74 27.94
C LYS A 40 -16.90 -4.14 26.89
N LYS A 41 -16.52 -4.28 25.61
CA LYS A 41 -17.38 -3.89 24.48
C LYS A 41 -18.29 -5.05 24.08
N ILE A 42 -19.59 -4.79 23.92
CA ILE A 42 -20.60 -5.77 23.47
C ILE A 42 -21.26 -5.21 22.21
N SER A 43 -21.16 -5.93 21.09
CA SER A 43 -21.77 -5.50 19.81
C SER A 43 -23.29 -5.58 19.87
N LEU A 44 -23.95 -4.58 19.28
CA LEU A 44 -25.40 -4.46 19.16
C LEU A 44 -25.86 -4.43 17.69
N GLY A 45 -25.00 -4.82 16.74
CA GLY A 45 -25.24 -4.67 15.29
C GLY A 45 -26.62 -5.15 14.82
N GLU A 46 -27.08 -6.31 15.31
CA GLU A 46 -28.40 -6.88 14.98
C GLU A 46 -29.57 -6.02 15.49
N MET A 47 -29.46 -5.44 16.70
CA MET A 47 -30.49 -4.58 17.28
C MET A 47 -30.57 -3.24 16.57
N CYS A 48 -29.42 -2.70 16.18
CA CYS A 48 -29.32 -1.41 15.51
C CYS A 48 -29.69 -1.49 14.01
N LYS A 49 -30.02 -2.69 13.49
CA LYS A 49 -30.22 -2.95 12.05
C LYS A 49 -29.10 -2.37 11.19
N VAL A 50 -27.88 -2.39 11.71
CA VAL A 50 -26.71 -1.98 10.94
C VAL A 50 -26.43 -3.14 10.00
N GLN A 51 -26.92 -3.04 8.76
CA GLN A 51 -26.39 -3.87 7.68
C GLN A 51 -24.90 -3.53 7.58
N GLN A 52 -24.03 -4.45 7.98
CA GLN A 52 -22.66 -4.36 7.51
C GLN A 52 -22.75 -4.32 5.98
N PRO A 53 -22.21 -3.28 5.31
CA PRO A 53 -22.19 -3.29 3.87
C PRO A 53 -21.54 -4.60 3.46
N ILE A 54 -22.16 -5.34 2.53
CA ILE A 54 -21.48 -6.42 1.83
C ILE A 54 -20.44 -5.70 0.97
N GLU A 55 -19.35 -5.29 1.59
CA GLU A 55 -18.28 -4.59 0.89
C GLU A 55 -17.72 -5.57 -0.12
N THR A 56 -17.86 -5.23 -1.39
CA THR A 56 -17.13 -5.92 -2.45
C THR A 56 -15.67 -5.52 -2.29
N VAL A 57 -14.95 -6.24 -1.43
CA VAL A 57 -13.52 -6.00 -1.18
C VAL A 57 -12.75 -6.51 -2.39
N LEU A 58 -12.13 -5.59 -3.13
CA LEU A 58 -11.21 -5.97 -4.21
C LEU A 58 -9.84 -6.31 -3.61
N ARG A 59 -9.28 -7.44 -4.03
CA ARG A 59 -7.96 -7.90 -3.60
C ARG A 59 -6.96 -7.84 -4.74
N ILE A 60 -5.89 -7.10 -4.51
CA ILE A 60 -4.78 -6.95 -5.45
C ILE A 60 -3.58 -7.74 -4.90
N PRO A 61 -3.10 -8.78 -5.59
CA PRO A 61 -1.91 -9.50 -5.15
C PRO A 61 -0.67 -8.61 -5.28
N ILE A 62 0.19 -8.65 -4.25
CA ILE A 62 1.50 -8.01 -4.28
C ILE A 62 2.47 -8.97 -4.94
N LYS A 63 3.03 -8.58 -6.08
CA LYS A 63 3.97 -9.42 -6.84
C LYS A 63 5.29 -9.58 -6.10
N ARG A 64 5.81 -8.48 -5.57
CA ARG A 64 7.02 -8.42 -4.75
C ARG A 64 7.04 -7.14 -3.94
N ARG A 65 8.03 -7.00 -3.06
CA ARG A 65 8.32 -5.76 -2.35
C ARG A 65 9.72 -5.28 -2.69
N ALA A 66 9.88 -3.97 -2.83
CA ALA A 66 11.17 -3.30 -2.87
C ALA A 66 11.18 -2.25 -1.76
N ALA A 67 12.20 -2.27 -0.90
CA ALA A 67 12.27 -1.39 0.28
C ALA A 67 10.97 -1.38 1.12
N LYS A 68 10.32 -2.54 1.27
CA LYS A 68 9.01 -2.76 1.93
C LYS A 68 7.81 -2.13 1.21
N THR A 69 7.96 -1.47 0.08
CA THR A 69 6.84 -0.94 -0.71
C THR A 69 6.28 -2.00 -1.67
N PRO A 70 4.94 -2.15 -1.77
CA PRO A 70 4.34 -3.10 -2.71
C PRO A 70 4.63 -2.76 -4.16
N ILE A 71 4.97 -3.77 -4.94
CA ILE A 71 5.00 -3.72 -6.40
C ILE A 71 3.96 -4.69 -6.93
N ILE A 72 3.12 -4.18 -7.84
CA ILE A 72 1.96 -4.87 -8.39
C ILE A 72 2.01 -4.85 -9.93
N ASP A 73 1.34 -5.80 -10.55
CA ASP A 73 1.11 -5.78 -12.00
C ASP A 73 -0.09 -4.88 -12.32
N VAL A 74 0.12 -3.92 -13.21
CA VAL A 74 -0.89 -2.95 -13.65
C VAL A 74 -1.06 -3.06 -15.16
N ARG A 75 -2.31 -3.13 -15.60
CA ARG A 75 -2.66 -3.33 -17.01
C ARG A 75 -3.14 -2.03 -17.64
N PHE A 76 -2.46 -1.62 -18.69
CA PHE A 76 -2.71 -0.42 -19.50
C PHE A 76 -3.29 -0.83 -20.86
N ASN A 77 -4.26 -0.06 -21.36
CA ASN A 77 -4.88 -0.25 -22.67
C ASN A 77 -5.35 -1.71 -22.91
N GLY A 78 -5.84 -2.36 -21.87
CA GLY A 78 -6.42 -3.70 -21.93
C GLY A 78 -5.44 -4.88 -22.05
N ASN A 79 -4.17 -4.71 -22.41
CA ASN A 79 -3.23 -5.86 -22.49
C ASN A 79 -1.77 -5.59 -22.12
N GLN A 80 -1.33 -4.32 -22.04
CA GLN A 80 0.06 -4.00 -21.70
C GLN A 80 0.23 -4.06 -20.19
N ILE A 81 1.07 -4.95 -19.67
CA ILE A 81 1.26 -5.13 -18.23
C ILE A 81 2.62 -4.56 -17.84
N PHE A 82 2.63 -3.72 -16.81
CA PHE A 82 3.86 -3.19 -16.22
C PHE A 82 3.85 -3.40 -14.71
N GLU A 83 5.03 -3.64 -14.15
CA GLU A 83 5.21 -3.52 -12.70
C GLU A 83 5.15 -2.04 -12.32
N MET A 84 4.35 -1.73 -11.30
CA MET A 84 4.28 -0.39 -10.73
C MET A 84 4.39 -0.45 -9.21
N VAL A 85 4.97 0.60 -8.64
CA VAL A 85 4.93 0.84 -7.20
C VAL A 85 3.52 1.27 -6.83
N PHE A 86 2.91 0.60 -5.85
CA PHE A 86 1.71 1.11 -5.20
C PHE A 86 2.14 2.23 -4.25
N ASP A 87 1.88 3.49 -4.63
CA ASP A 87 2.48 4.65 -3.98
C ASP A 87 1.43 5.62 -3.46
N THR A 88 1.13 5.54 -2.16
CA THR A 88 0.20 6.45 -1.48
C THR A 88 0.74 7.87 -1.33
N GLY A 89 2.05 8.08 -1.55
CA GLY A 89 2.69 9.40 -1.51
C GLY A 89 2.58 10.15 -2.85
N ALA A 90 2.35 9.44 -3.95
CA ALA A 90 2.12 10.05 -5.25
C ALA A 90 0.64 10.46 -5.42
N SER A 91 0.37 11.67 -5.90
CA SER A 91 -1.02 12.10 -6.12
C SER A 91 -1.67 11.41 -7.32
N GLY A 92 -0.94 11.19 -8.41
CA GLY A 92 -1.48 10.67 -9.67
C GLY A 92 -0.69 9.48 -10.23
N ILE A 93 -1.02 9.07 -11.45
CA ILE A 93 -0.30 8.00 -12.14
C ILE A 93 0.94 8.59 -12.83
N LEU A 94 2.11 8.05 -12.48
CA LEU A 94 3.38 8.42 -13.08
C LEU A 94 3.97 7.22 -13.80
N ILE A 95 4.29 7.37 -15.07
CA ILE A 95 4.85 6.32 -15.91
C ILE A 95 6.28 6.68 -16.35
N THR A 96 7.06 5.68 -16.73
CA THR A 96 8.41 5.88 -17.25
C THR A 96 8.35 6.32 -18.72
N GLN A 97 9.45 6.88 -19.23
CA GLN A 97 9.55 7.20 -20.66
C GLN A 97 9.41 5.95 -21.53
N GLN A 98 9.94 4.82 -21.09
CA GLN A 98 9.80 3.55 -21.80
C GLN A 98 8.34 3.11 -21.89
N MET A 99 7.59 3.19 -20.79
CA MET A 99 6.15 2.91 -20.80
C MET A 99 5.40 3.85 -21.75
N ALA A 100 5.69 5.15 -21.73
CA ALA A 100 5.08 6.12 -22.63
C ALA A 100 5.31 5.77 -24.11
N ASN A 101 6.52 5.32 -24.45
CA ASN A 101 6.87 4.90 -25.81
C ASN A 101 6.10 3.61 -26.22
N VAL A 102 6.06 2.59 -25.36
CA VAL A 102 5.33 1.33 -25.62
C VAL A 102 3.83 1.60 -25.77
N LEU A 103 3.28 2.47 -24.94
CA LEU A 103 1.87 2.87 -24.96
C LEU A 103 1.54 3.84 -26.10
N LYS A 104 2.54 4.29 -26.86
CA LYS A 104 2.42 5.31 -27.92
C LYS A 104 1.67 6.55 -27.42
N LEU A 105 2.04 7.00 -26.21
CA LEU A 105 1.36 8.09 -25.53
C LEU A 105 1.46 9.38 -26.37
N LYS A 106 0.31 10.01 -26.64
CA LYS A 106 0.28 11.35 -27.22
C LYS A 106 0.62 12.37 -26.12
N ALA A 107 1.62 13.20 -26.37
CA ALA A 107 1.99 14.28 -25.46
C ALA A 107 0.83 15.29 -25.36
N GLY A 108 0.41 15.56 -24.13
CA GLY A 108 -0.54 16.60 -23.77
C GLY A 108 0.17 17.84 -23.22
N GLU A 109 -0.38 18.40 -22.14
CA GLU A 109 0.20 19.55 -21.46
C GLU A 109 1.33 19.17 -20.51
N LYS A 110 2.11 20.17 -20.09
CA LYS A 110 3.10 20.00 -19.04
C LYS A 110 2.53 20.46 -17.70
N ILE A 111 2.92 19.78 -16.63
CA ILE A 111 2.53 20.11 -15.26
C ILE A 111 3.75 20.32 -14.39
N LYS A 112 3.62 21.12 -13.33
CA LYS A 112 4.60 21.19 -12.25
C LYS A 112 4.27 20.12 -11.22
N ALA A 113 5.25 19.29 -10.87
CA ALA A 113 5.15 18.27 -9.85
C ALA A 113 6.13 18.58 -8.71
N SER A 114 5.66 18.48 -7.47
CA SER A 114 6.51 18.56 -6.28
C SER A 114 7.06 17.18 -5.94
N ILE A 115 8.36 17.13 -5.62
CA ILE A 115 9.06 15.92 -5.20
C ILE A 115 9.24 15.96 -3.67
N ALA A 116 9.45 14.79 -3.07
CA ALA A 116 9.60 14.64 -1.61
C ALA A 116 10.77 15.47 -1.02
N ASP A 117 11.77 15.82 -1.81
CA ASP A 117 12.88 16.70 -1.42
C ASP A 117 12.53 18.20 -1.47
N GLY A 118 11.29 18.54 -1.83
CA GLY A 118 10.80 19.91 -1.96
C GLY A 118 11.07 20.53 -3.34
N SER A 119 11.81 19.87 -4.22
CA SER A 119 12.02 20.37 -5.57
C SER A 119 10.73 20.35 -6.39
N ILE A 120 10.65 21.24 -7.38
CA ILE A 120 9.56 21.29 -8.35
C ILE A 120 10.14 21.00 -9.72
N ILE A 121 9.59 19.99 -10.39
CA ILE A 121 9.98 19.61 -11.75
C ILE A 121 8.81 19.74 -12.72
N GLU A 122 9.12 19.94 -13.99
CA GLU A 122 8.12 19.96 -15.06
C GLU A 122 8.01 18.57 -15.69
N LEU A 123 6.80 18.02 -15.72
CA LEU A 123 6.51 16.70 -16.30
C LEU A 123 5.56 16.84 -17.48
N GLN A 124 5.89 16.16 -18.57
CA GLN A 124 4.99 15.99 -19.70
C GLN A 124 3.84 15.06 -19.28
N THR A 125 2.61 15.40 -19.65
CA THR A 125 1.45 14.54 -19.41
C THR A 125 0.88 13.96 -20.69
N GLY A 126 -0.06 13.04 -20.56
CA GLY A 126 -0.91 12.53 -21.63
C GLY A 126 -2.07 11.71 -21.07
N THR A 127 -2.93 11.20 -21.96
CA THR A 127 -4.10 10.39 -21.59
C THR A 127 -3.95 8.96 -22.11
N ILE A 128 -4.24 7.99 -21.25
CA ILE A 128 -4.26 6.56 -21.56
C ILE A 128 -5.71 6.09 -21.71
N SER A 129 -6.02 5.13 -22.58
CA SER A 129 -7.40 4.67 -22.79
C SER A 129 -7.98 3.98 -21.55
N SER A 130 -7.21 3.09 -20.92
CA SER A 130 -7.61 2.45 -19.65
C SER A 130 -6.41 2.01 -18.82
N VAL A 131 -6.57 2.03 -17.50
CA VAL A 131 -5.64 1.45 -16.53
C VAL A 131 -6.46 0.57 -15.58
N SER A 132 -5.99 -0.65 -15.32
CA SER A 132 -6.73 -1.62 -14.51
C SER A 132 -5.84 -2.44 -13.59
N VAL A 133 -6.38 -2.74 -12.40
CA VAL A 133 -5.73 -3.48 -11.32
C VAL A 133 -6.78 -4.23 -10.50
N GLY A 134 -6.64 -5.54 -10.31
CA GLY A 134 -7.49 -6.31 -9.39
C GLY A 134 -9.00 -6.15 -9.58
N GLY A 135 -9.45 -5.95 -10.83
CA GLY A 135 -10.86 -5.71 -11.17
C GLY A 135 -11.28 -4.24 -11.22
N LEU A 136 -10.51 -3.33 -10.62
CA LEU A 136 -10.71 -1.88 -10.78
C LEU A 136 -10.25 -1.45 -12.18
N VAL A 137 -11.09 -0.68 -12.88
CA VAL A 137 -10.79 -0.12 -14.20
C VAL A 137 -11.07 1.37 -14.17
N VAL A 138 -10.06 2.18 -14.50
CA VAL A 138 -10.18 3.62 -14.72
C VAL A 138 -10.00 3.90 -16.20
N ASN A 139 -11.01 4.54 -16.80
CA ASN A 139 -11.01 4.90 -18.21
C ASN A 139 -10.50 6.32 -18.42
N ASN A 140 -9.75 6.54 -19.49
CA ASN A 140 -9.18 7.83 -19.86
C ASN A 140 -8.36 8.53 -18.75
N PRO A 141 -7.56 7.82 -17.91
CA PRO A 141 -6.79 8.50 -16.87
C PRO A 141 -5.67 9.35 -17.49
N LYS A 142 -5.44 10.51 -16.87
CA LYS A 142 -4.26 11.33 -17.13
C LYS A 142 -3.04 10.74 -16.43
N VAL A 143 -1.93 10.67 -17.15
CA VAL A 143 -0.65 10.18 -16.64
C VAL A 143 0.43 11.24 -16.83
N ALA A 144 1.40 11.29 -15.90
CA ALA A 144 2.61 12.07 -16.04
C ALA A 144 3.78 11.16 -16.46
N VAL A 145 4.69 11.67 -17.29
CA VAL A 145 5.87 10.95 -17.74
C VAL A 145 7.08 11.46 -16.99
N ALA A 146 7.76 10.57 -16.25
CA ALA A 146 9.01 10.86 -15.58
C ALA A 146 10.19 10.31 -16.39
N PRO A 147 10.98 11.15 -17.09
CA PRO A 147 11.97 10.68 -18.06
C PRO A 147 13.10 9.84 -17.44
N LYS A 148 13.41 10.08 -16.17
CA LYS A 148 14.51 9.42 -15.44
C LYS A 148 14.04 8.28 -14.51
N ALA A 149 12.73 8.04 -14.42
CA ALA A 149 12.19 6.98 -13.57
C ALA A 149 12.41 5.61 -14.21
N GLN A 150 12.79 4.62 -13.39
CA GLN A 150 12.98 3.23 -13.82
C GLN A 150 11.71 2.39 -13.65
N ILE A 151 10.79 2.82 -12.78
CA ILE A 151 9.51 2.16 -12.52
C ILE A 151 8.41 3.22 -12.37
N GLY A 152 7.18 2.87 -12.77
CA GLY A 152 6.02 3.75 -12.61
C GLY A 152 5.48 3.74 -11.18
N LEU A 153 4.76 4.81 -10.82
CA LEU A 153 4.06 4.99 -9.55
C LEU A 153 2.56 5.03 -9.80
N LEU A 154 1.82 4.22 -9.06
CA LEU A 154 0.36 4.23 -9.09
C LEU A 154 -0.14 4.99 -7.86
N GLY A 155 -0.40 6.28 -8.07
CA GLY A 155 -0.76 7.23 -7.02
C GLY A 155 -2.21 7.14 -6.52
N GLN A 156 -2.46 7.88 -5.45
CA GLN A 156 -3.71 7.88 -4.69
C GLN A 156 -4.95 8.22 -5.52
N ALA A 157 -4.86 9.10 -6.53
CA ALA A 157 -6.00 9.46 -7.36
C ALA A 157 -6.57 8.28 -8.18
N PHE A 158 -5.80 7.21 -8.41
CA PHE A 158 -6.33 5.99 -9.03
C PHE A 158 -7.29 5.22 -8.09
N PHE A 159 -7.17 5.44 -6.78
CA PHE A 159 -7.92 4.75 -5.73
C PHE A 159 -8.82 5.70 -4.93
N ASP A 160 -9.18 6.86 -5.48
CA ASP A 160 -9.89 7.95 -4.79
C ASP A 160 -11.21 7.53 -4.12
N LYS A 161 -11.91 6.54 -4.70
CA LYS A 161 -13.18 5.97 -4.21
C LYS A 161 -13.02 4.84 -3.20
N TYR A 162 -11.79 4.50 -2.80
CA TYR A 162 -11.53 3.34 -1.97
C TYR A 162 -10.71 3.70 -0.72
N ASP A 163 -11.06 3.07 0.39
CA ASP A 163 -10.17 2.88 1.50
C ASP A 163 -9.23 1.70 1.24
N ILE A 164 -7.98 1.86 1.68
CA ILE A 164 -6.88 0.98 1.28
C ILE A 164 -6.29 0.33 2.52
N LYS A 165 -6.20 -1.00 2.52
CA LYS A 165 -5.43 -1.76 3.52
C LYS A 165 -4.32 -2.54 2.84
N ILE A 166 -3.09 -2.36 3.28
CA ILE A 166 -1.91 -3.01 2.71
C ILE A 166 -1.46 -4.13 3.66
N PHE A 167 -1.63 -5.38 3.24
CA PHE A 167 -1.17 -6.58 3.95
C PHE A 167 0.14 -7.09 3.37
N ASP A 168 0.77 -8.10 3.97
CA ASP A 168 2.06 -8.63 3.51
C ASP A 168 2.02 -9.07 2.03
N LYS A 169 0.97 -9.80 1.63
CA LYS A 169 0.82 -10.43 0.31
C LYS A 169 -0.18 -9.78 -0.63
N TYR A 170 -1.06 -8.92 -0.14
CA TYR A 170 -2.12 -8.33 -0.94
C TYR A 170 -2.53 -6.96 -0.42
N ILE A 171 -3.26 -6.22 -1.24
CA ILE A 171 -3.87 -4.95 -0.91
C ILE A 171 -5.39 -5.14 -1.01
N GLU A 172 -6.12 -4.67 -0.01
CA GLU A 172 -7.58 -4.62 -0.03
C GLU A 172 -8.04 -3.20 -0.36
N LEU A 173 -8.99 -3.11 -1.28
CA LEU A 173 -9.73 -1.89 -1.58
C LEU A 173 -11.15 -2.06 -1.09
N HIS A 174 -11.57 -1.16 -0.21
CA HIS A 174 -12.90 -1.08 0.38
C HIS A 174 -13.61 0.14 -0.21
N GLN A 175 -14.77 -0.04 -0.82
CA GLN A 175 -15.49 1.08 -1.43
C GLN A 175 -15.99 2.04 -0.33
N ARG A 176 -15.80 3.35 -0.54
CA ARG A 176 -16.31 4.41 0.33
C ARG A 176 -17.80 4.70 0.13
#